data_AF-A0ABD3UY18-F1
#
_entry.id   AF-A0ABD3UY18-F1
#
_cell.length_a   1.000
_cell.length_b   1.000
_cell.length_c   1.000
_cell.angle_alpha   90.00
_cell.angle_beta   90.00
_cell.angle_gamma   90.00
#
_symmetry.space_group_name_H-M   'P 1'
#
loop_
_entity.id
_entity.type
_entity.pdbx_description
1 polymer ?
#
loop_
_entity_poly.entity_id
_entity_poly.type
_entity_poly.pdbx_seq_one_letter_code
_entity_poly.pdbx_strand_id
1 'polypeptide(L)'
;VSEFVDNLLEDLHGLNRAVTGADPIPASPEKLKDDQQDIRIVLEDLERLNPQIHKVIESAKKFVTQGSEDQSDVDDLKSKISEINGLCNQVQDGALRRDKALNDALQVSEKFFDLCGEVMTNLRDLKDNLISQEPPGVDPATVQEQQKELKELRKDLGKARLSLEECCRMGEQLGTLCGEPGLMEIRKQLEDIHHLADDVHDVAHDRDEDLSNAFQHAERFQHLLDSINSWLPLSEHKLENMKPVSSNPETLRSQINELS
;
A
#
# COMPACT_ATOMS: atom_id res chain seq x y z
N VAL A 1 -13.00 42.63 -38.09
CA VAL A 1 -11.77 41.79 -38.06
C VAL A 1 -11.10 41.87 -36.69
N SER A 2 -10.84 43.05 -36.13
CA SER A 2 -10.21 43.16 -34.79
C SER A 2 -10.96 42.39 -33.70
N GLU A 3 -12.26 42.62 -33.52
CA GLU A 3 -13.06 41.96 -32.46
C GLU A 3 -13.02 40.42 -32.52
N PHE A 4 -12.98 39.84 -33.73
CA PHE A 4 -12.87 38.39 -33.90
C PHE A 4 -11.47 37.86 -33.52
N VAL A 5 -10.42 38.62 -33.83
CA VAL A 5 -9.04 38.29 -33.43
C VAL A 5 -8.87 38.42 -31.91
N ASP A 6 -9.49 39.45 -31.32
CA ASP A 6 -9.44 39.72 -29.89
C ASP A 6 -10.15 38.61 -29.08
N ASN A 7 -11.33 38.15 -29.53
CA ASN A 7 -12.02 37.01 -28.92
C ASN A 7 -11.20 35.70 -29.02
N LEU A 8 -10.58 35.42 -30.17
CA LEU A 8 -9.74 34.24 -30.34
C LEU A 8 -8.50 34.27 -29.44
N LEU A 9 -7.89 35.43 -29.27
CA LEU A 9 -6.79 35.61 -28.32
C LEU A 9 -7.24 35.37 -26.89
N GLU A 10 -8.42 35.86 -26.50
CA GLU A 10 -8.99 35.63 -25.17
C GLU A 10 -9.20 34.12 -24.91
N ASP A 11 -9.77 33.39 -25.86
CA ASP A 11 -9.95 31.93 -25.78
C ASP A 11 -8.60 31.21 -25.63
N LEU A 12 -7.60 31.55 -26.47
CA LEU A 12 -6.27 30.94 -26.42
C LEU A 12 -5.52 31.25 -25.12
N HIS A 13 -5.65 32.46 -24.59
CA HIS A 13 -5.12 32.81 -23.27
C HIS A 13 -5.82 32.01 -22.16
N GLY A 14 -7.12 31.78 -22.29
CA GLY A 14 -7.88 30.89 -21.41
C GLY A 14 -7.33 29.47 -21.38
N LEU A 15 -7.15 28.86 -22.56
CA LEU A 15 -6.56 27.52 -22.70
C LEU A 15 -5.13 27.48 -22.17
N ASN A 16 -4.31 28.51 -22.44
CA ASN A 16 -2.95 28.57 -21.95
C ASN A 16 -2.88 28.66 -20.42
N ARG A 17 -3.80 29.41 -19.79
CA ARG A 17 -3.93 29.44 -18.32
C ARG A 17 -4.35 28.08 -17.75
N ALA A 18 -5.26 27.36 -18.41
CA ALA A 18 -5.67 26.03 -17.97
C ALA A 18 -4.49 25.03 -17.95
N VAL A 19 -3.60 25.11 -18.94
CA VAL A 19 -2.40 24.25 -19.01
C VAL A 19 -1.32 24.67 -18.03
N THR A 20 -1.00 25.97 -17.99
CA THR A 20 0.15 26.50 -17.23
C THR A 20 -0.15 26.71 -15.74
N GLY A 21 -1.42 26.91 -15.39
CA GLY A 21 -1.89 27.06 -14.02
C GLY A 21 -2.42 25.78 -13.39
N ALA A 22 -2.26 24.63 -14.05
CA ALA A 22 -2.69 23.34 -13.53
C ALA A 22 -1.97 23.00 -12.21
N ASP A 23 -2.70 22.36 -11.30
CA ASP A 23 -2.16 21.90 -10.03
C ASP A 23 -1.02 20.87 -10.25
N PRO A 24 -0.14 20.69 -9.24
CA PRO A 24 0.88 19.65 -9.27
C PRO A 24 0.27 18.25 -9.47
N ILE A 25 1.01 17.37 -10.12
CA ILE A 25 0.55 16.00 -10.42
C ILE A 25 0.14 15.27 -9.12
N PRO A 26 -1.12 14.83 -8.99
CA PRO A 26 -1.59 14.10 -7.81
C PRO A 26 -1.06 12.66 -7.80
N ALA A 27 -1.19 11.96 -6.66
CA ALA A 27 -0.82 10.54 -6.57
C ALA A 27 -2.00 9.60 -6.88
N SER A 28 -3.22 9.90 -6.44
CA SER A 28 -4.37 9.00 -6.56
C SER A 28 -4.81 8.74 -8.01
N PRO A 29 -5.19 7.50 -8.39
CA PRO A 29 -5.64 7.18 -9.74
C PRO A 29 -6.87 7.97 -10.20
N GLU A 30 -7.81 8.25 -9.29
CA GLU A 30 -9.04 8.99 -9.60
C GLU A 30 -8.72 10.43 -10.04
N LYS A 31 -7.98 11.19 -9.22
CA LYS A 31 -7.56 12.56 -9.56
C LYS A 31 -6.69 12.61 -10.82
N LEU A 32 -5.85 11.60 -11.05
CA LEU A 32 -5.06 11.52 -12.28
C LEU A 32 -5.94 11.38 -13.52
N LYS A 33 -7.02 10.58 -13.44
CA LYS A 33 -8.00 10.43 -14.53
C LYS A 33 -8.80 11.71 -14.75
N ASP A 34 -9.15 12.42 -13.68
CA ASP A 34 -9.82 13.72 -13.76
C ASP A 34 -8.92 14.75 -14.46
N ASP A 35 -7.66 14.91 -14.01
CA ASP A 35 -6.67 15.79 -14.66
C ASP A 35 -6.45 15.43 -16.14
N GLN A 36 -6.45 14.13 -16.49
CA GLN A 36 -6.33 13.69 -17.89
C GLN A 36 -7.53 14.10 -18.73
N GLN A 37 -8.73 14.00 -18.16
CA GLN A 37 -9.95 14.42 -18.84
C GLN A 37 -9.93 15.93 -19.08
N ASP A 38 -9.47 16.73 -18.13
CA ASP A 38 -9.33 18.18 -18.26
C ASP A 38 -8.34 18.55 -19.37
N ILE A 39 -7.17 17.90 -19.42
CA ILE A 39 -6.18 18.14 -20.48
C ILE A 39 -6.70 17.70 -21.85
N ARG A 40 -7.49 16.63 -21.93
CA ARG A 40 -8.14 16.21 -23.17
C ARG A 40 -9.14 17.26 -23.66
N ILE A 41 -9.94 17.84 -22.77
CA ILE A 41 -10.87 18.93 -23.10
C ILE A 41 -10.11 20.13 -23.67
N VAL A 42 -8.97 20.50 -23.08
CA VAL A 42 -8.12 21.59 -23.60
C VAL A 42 -7.64 21.31 -25.02
N LEU A 43 -7.19 20.08 -25.31
CA LEU A 43 -6.76 19.69 -26.65
C LEU A 43 -7.91 19.73 -27.66
N GLU A 44 -9.08 19.21 -27.28
CA GLU A 44 -10.30 19.25 -28.11
C GLU A 44 -10.76 20.70 -28.38
N ASP A 45 -10.68 21.57 -27.38
CA ASP A 45 -11.00 22.99 -27.54
C ASP A 45 -10.02 23.71 -28.46
N LEU A 46 -8.71 23.43 -28.34
CA LEU A 46 -7.71 23.97 -29.26
C LEU A 46 -7.98 23.48 -30.70
N GLU A 47 -8.31 22.19 -30.88
CA GLU A 47 -8.69 21.64 -32.17
C GLU A 47 -9.94 22.33 -32.76
N ARG A 48 -10.92 22.63 -31.92
CA ARG A 48 -12.14 23.36 -32.30
C ARG A 48 -11.84 24.81 -32.73
N LEU A 49 -10.79 25.44 -32.19
CA LEU A 49 -10.35 26.78 -32.59
C LEU A 49 -9.55 26.79 -33.90
N ASN A 50 -8.95 25.66 -34.33
CA ASN A 50 -8.10 25.60 -35.54
C ASN A 50 -8.73 26.19 -36.82
N PRO A 51 -10.01 25.94 -37.16
CA PRO A 51 -10.64 26.56 -38.32
C PRO A 51 -10.73 28.08 -38.22
N GLN A 52 -10.92 28.62 -37.00
CA GLN A 52 -10.98 30.06 -36.73
C GLN A 52 -9.59 30.68 -36.87
N ILE A 53 -8.57 30.04 -36.29
CA ILE A 53 -7.16 30.42 -36.42
C ILE A 53 -6.74 30.49 -37.89
N HIS A 54 -7.03 29.44 -38.68
CA HIS A 54 -6.73 29.41 -40.11
C HIS A 54 -7.40 30.57 -40.87
N LYS A 55 -8.69 30.85 -40.58
CA LYS A 55 -9.41 31.97 -41.20
C LYS A 55 -8.80 33.33 -40.84
N VAL A 56 -8.39 33.55 -39.58
CA VAL A 56 -7.71 34.78 -39.16
C VAL A 56 -6.41 34.96 -39.93
N ILE A 57 -5.58 33.91 -39.97
CA ILE A 57 -4.27 33.95 -40.63
C ILE A 57 -4.43 34.20 -42.14
N GLU A 58 -5.38 33.55 -42.80
CA GLU A 58 -5.63 33.74 -44.23
C GLU A 58 -6.15 35.16 -44.53
N SER A 59 -7.10 35.65 -43.73
CA SER A 59 -7.67 36.99 -43.90
C SER A 59 -6.62 38.07 -43.69
N ALA A 60 -5.76 37.91 -42.70
CA ALA A 60 -4.68 38.84 -42.45
C ALA A 60 -3.59 38.82 -43.53
N LYS A 61 -3.23 37.64 -44.06
CA LYS A 61 -2.33 37.55 -45.22
C LYS A 61 -2.87 38.34 -46.40
N LYS A 62 -4.16 38.20 -46.72
CA LYS A 62 -4.82 38.97 -47.80
C LYS A 62 -4.75 40.46 -47.54
N PHE A 63 -5.07 40.90 -46.31
CA PHE A 63 -5.00 42.30 -45.90
C PHE A 63 -3.60 42.90 -46.08
N VAL A 64 -2.56 42.18 -45.66
CA VAL A 64 -1.16 42.61 -45.83
C VAL A 64 -0.77 42.71 -47.30
N THR A 65 -1.19 41.75 -48.14
CA THR A 65 -0.84 41.73 -49.58
C THR A 65 -1.57 42.76 -50.42
N GLN A 66 -2.76 43.19 -50.01
CA GLN A 66 -3.58 44.15 -50.76
C GLN A 66 -3.13 45.62 -50.56
N GLY A 67 -2.18 45.88 -49.66
CA GLY A 67 -1.61 47.21 -49.44
C GLY A 67 -2.57 48.12 -48.68
N SER A 68 -2.42 48.18 -47.36
CA SER A 68 -3.06 49.19 -46.50
C SER A 68 -2.28 50.51 -46.59
N GLU A 69 -2.99 51.64 -46.59
CA GLU A 69 -2.37 52.98 -46.46
C GLU A 69 -1.83 53.24 -45.05
N ASP A 70 -2.34 52.52 -44.04
CA ASP A 70 -1.94 52.65 -42.65
C ASP A 70 -1.03 51.48 -42.24
N GLN A 71 0.27 51.79 -42.08
CA GLN A 71 1.30 50.81 -41.72
C GLN A 71 1.12 50.34 -40.26
N SER A 72 0.52 51.18 -39.40
CA SER A 72 0.29 50.85 -37.98
C SER A 72 -0.65 49.66 -37.82
N ASP A 73 -1.79 49.66 -38.50
CA ASP A 73 -2.78 48.57 -38.46
C ASP A 73 -2.22 47.24 -38.97
N VAL A 74 -1.33 47.31 -39.97
CA VAL A 74 -0.65 46.15 -40.53
C VAL A 74 0.30 45.52 -39.51
N ASP A 75 1.04 46.34 -38.78
CA ASP A 75 2.01 45.87 -37.79
C ASP A 75 1.30 45.32 -36.53
N ASP A 76 0.22 45.95 -36.09
CA ASP A 76 -0.63 45.45 -35.00
C ASP A 76 -1.23 44.08 -35.35
N LEU A 77 -1.75 43.91 -36.57
CA LEU A 77 -2.32 42.64 -37.00
C LEU A 77 -1.27 41.53 -37.10
N LYS A 78 -0.06 41.85 -37.57
CA LYS A 78 1.07 40.89 -37.57
C LYS A 78 1.46 40.48 -36.16
N SER A 79 1.49 41.43 -35.22
CA SER A 79 1.77 41.16 -33.80
C SER A 79 0.76 40.17 -33.22
N LYS A 80 -0.55 40.43 -33.39
CA LYS A 80 -1.63 39.54 -32.91
C LYS A 80 -1.56 38.14 -33.53
N ILE A 81 -1.18 38.00 -34.81
CA ILE A 81 -0.99 36.67 -35.43
C ILE A 81 0.22 35.95 -34.85
N SER A 82 1.32 36.67 -34.62
CA SER A 82 2.48 36.09 -33.95
C SER A 82 2.11 35.58 -32.56
N GLU A 83 1.30 36.34 -31.83
CA GLU A 83 0.77 35.95 -30.51
C GLU A 83 -0.12 34.71 -30.61
N ILE A 84 -1.11 34.68 -31.52
CA ILE A 84 -1.96 33.51 -31.75
C ILE A 84 -1.13 32.25 -32.01
N ASN A 85 -0.16 32.31 -32.93
CA ASN A 85 0.69 31.15 -33.24
C ASN A 85 1.53 30.73 -32.03
N GLY A 86 2.05 31.71 -31.27
CA GLY A 86 2.80 31.46 -30.05
C GLY A 86 1.95 30.74 -29.00
N LEU A 87 0.73 31.23 -28.75
CA LEU A 87 -0.20 30.63 -27.80
C LEU A 87 -0.65 29.24 -28.23
N CYS A 88 -0.99 29.02 -29.51
CA CYS A 88 -1.35 27.70 -30.01
C CYS A 88 -0.25 26.67 -29.75
N ASN A 89 1.01 27.01 -30.07
CA ASN A 89 2.14 26.13 -29.82
C ASN A 89 2.35 25.89 -28.32
N GLN A 90 2.23 26.92 -27.48
CA GLN A 90 2.37 26.79 -26.03
C GLN A 90 1.28 25.89 -25.42
N VAL A 91 0.03 26.09 -25.81
CA VAL A 91 -1.10 25.25 -25.36
C VAL A 91 -0.90 23.83 -25.83
N GLN A 92 -0.61 23.60 -27.11
CA GLN A 92 -0.41 22.26 -27.67
C GLN A 92 0.75 21.53 -26.97
N ASP A 93 1.94 22.13 -26.92
CA ASP A 93 3.13 21.51 -26.35
C ASP A 93 3.00 21.35 -24.83
N GLY A 94 2.35 22.29 -24.15
CA GLY A 94 2.10 22.20 -22.71
C GLY A 94 1.09 21.09 -22.39
N ALA A 95 -0.03 21.04 -23.10
CA ALA A 95 -1.07 20.04 -22.90
C ALA A 95 -0.56 18.62 -23.21
N LEU A 96 0.15 18.43 -24.34
CA LEU A 96 0.72 17.12 -24.68
C LEU A 96 1.79 16.67 -23.66
N ARG A 97 2.62 17.58 -23.15
CA ARG A 97 3.58 17.25 -22.08
C ARG A 97 2.87 16.87 -20.79
N ARG A 98 1.84 17.62 -20.40
CA ARG A 98 1.04 17.35 -19.19
C ARG A 98 0.30 16.03 -19.31
N ASP A 99 -0.33 15.74 -20.45
CA ASP A 99 -1.02 14.47 -20.75
C ASP A 99 -0.06 13.28 -20.63
N LYS A 100 1.14 13.38 -21.22
CA LYS A 100 2.16 12.34 -21.09
C LYS A 100 2.56 12.13 -19.61
N ALA A 101 2.84 13.20 -18.88
CA ALA A 101 3.23 13.10 -17.47
C ALA A 101 2.13 12.47 -16.60
N LEU A 102 0.86 12.80 -16.87
CA LEU A 102 -0.29 12.18 -16.20
C LEU A 102 -0.43 10.71 -16.54
N ASN A 103 -0.24 10.31 -17.81
CA ASN A 103 -0.26 8.91 -18.23
C ASN A 103 0.85 8.08 -17.56
N ASP A 104 2.07 8.63 -17.53
CA ASP A 104 3.22 7.98 -16.88
C ASP A 104 2.96 7.81 -15.37
N ALA A 105 2.39 8.83 -14.70
CA ALA A 105 2.02 8.76 -13.28
C ALA A 105 0.87 7.78 -13.03
N LEU A 106 -0.17 7.78 -13.87
CA LEU A 106 -1.35 6.91 -13.71
C LEU A 106 -0.97 5.43 -13.76
N GLN A 107 -0.11 5.03 -14.70
CA GLN A 107 0.32 3.64 -14.82
C GLN A 107 1.04 3.13 -13.55
N VAL A 108 1.85 3.97 -12.91
CA VAL A 108 2.55 3.61 -11.68
C VAL A 108 1.59 3.67 -10.49
N SER A 109 0.71 4.68 -10.47
CA SER A 109 -0.29 4.91 -9.44
C SER A 109 -1.24 3.73 -9.29
N GLU A 110 -1.89 3.28 -10.37
CA GLU A 110 -2.84 2.15 -10.31
C GLU A 110 -2.19 0.92 -9.69
N LYS A 111 -1.00 0.55 -10.16
CA LYS A 111 -0.26 -0.60 -9.62
C LYS A 111 0.14 -0.41 -8.16
N PHE A 112 0.55 0.79 -7.76
CA PHE A 112 0.95 1.09 -6.39
C PHE A 112 -0.26 0.95 -5.44
N PHE A 113 -1.38 1.58 -5.78
CA PHE A 113 -2.58 1.55 -4.94
C PHE A 113 -3.24 0.16 -4.91
N ASP A 114 -3.24 -0.57 -6.04
CA ASP A 114 -3.72 -1.96 -6.09
C ASP A 114 -2.88 -2.86 -5.17
N LEU A 115 -1.55 -2.80 -5.28
CA LEU A 115 -0.65 -3.58 -4.44
C LEU A 115 -0.77 -3.18 -2.97
N CYS A 116 -0.88 -1.89 -2.66
CA CYS A 116 -1.14 -1.42 -1.30
C CYS A 116 -2.44 -2.01 -0.73
N GLY A 117 -3.51 -2.04 -1.54
CA GLY A 117 -4.79 -2.63 -1.15
C GLY A 117 -4.69 -4.14 -0.89
N GLU A 118 -3.96 -4.87 -1.74
CA GLU A 118 -3.70 -6.30 -1.58
C GLU A 118 -2.92 -6.56 -0.28
N VAL A 119 -1.82 -5.84 -0.04
CA VAL A 119 -1.00 -6.00 1.17
C VAL A 119 -1.80 -5.68 2.43
N MET A 120 -2.58 -4.59 2.43
CA MET A 120 -3.46 -4.26 3.56
C MET A 120 -4.48 -5.34 3.85
N THR A 121 -5.07 -5.93 2.81
CA THR A 121 -6.07 -7.00 2.96
C THR A 121 -5.39 -8.26 3.53
N ASN A 122 -4.28 -8.68 2.95
CA ASN A 122 -3.52 -9.83 3.43
C ASN A 122 -3.06 -9.68 4.88
N LEU A 123 -2.59 -8.49 5.28
CA LEU A 123 -2.17 -8.24 6.65
C LEU A 123 -3.36 -8.25 7.62
N ARG A 124 -4.53 -7.72 7.24
CA ARG A 124 -5.75 -7.80 8.06
C ARG A 124 -6.20 -9.24 8.24
N ASP A 125 -6.23 -10.02 7.16
CA ASP A 125 -6.61 -11.43 7.21
C ASP A 125 -5.65 -12.24 8.08
N LEU A 126 -4.34 -11.96 8.01
CA LEU A 126 -3.35 -12.56 8.90
C LEU A 126 -3.56 -12.17 10.36
N LYS A 127 -3.83 -10.89 10.64
CA LYS A 127 -4.13 -10.41 11.99
C LYS A 127 -5.36 -11.13 12.55
N ASP A 128 -6.43 -11.17 11.77
CA ASP A 128 -7.70 -11.80 12.16
C ASP A 128 -7.52 -13.30 12.40
N ASN A 129 -6.74 -13.99 11.57
CA ASN A 129 -6.40 -15.40 11.77
C ASN A 129 -5.67 -15.60 13.11
N LEU A 130 -4.60 -14.83 13.35
CA LEU A 130 -3.79 -14.92 14.57
C LEU A 130 -4.62 -14.69 15.85
N ILE A 131 -5.46 -13.67 15.87
CA ILE A 131 -6.29 -13.36 17.06
C ILE A 131 -7.45 -14.34 17.25
N SER A 132 -7.87 -15.04 16.19
CA SER A 132 -8.96 -16.02 16.24
C SER A 132 -8.51 -17.41 16.66
N GLN A 133 -7.20 -17.64 16.78
CA GLN A 133 -6.67 -18.94 17.19
C GLN A 133 -7.13 -19.33 18.59
N GLU A 134 -7.35 -20.63 18.80
CA GLU A 134 -7.71 -21.17 20.11
C GLU A 134 -6.59 -20.96 21.15
N PRO A 135 -6.91 -20.89 22.45
CA PRO A 135 -5.91 -20.85 23.50
C PRO A 135 -4.90 -22.02 23.40
N PRO A 136 -3.70 -21.89 23.97
CA PRO A 136 -2.72 -22.98 23.95
C PRO A 136 -3.29 -24.30 24.52
N GLY A 137 -3.01 -25.40 23.83
CA GLY A 137 -3.40 -26.74 24.28
C GLY A 137 -2.79 -27.12 25.64
N VAL A 138 -3.42 -28.10 26.31
CA VAL A 138 -2.95 -28.60 27.63
C VAL A 138 -1.95 -29.76 27.54
N ASP A 139 -1.88 -30.42 26.38
CA ASP A 139 -0.94 -31.51 26.11
C ASP A 139 0.10 -31.10 25.05
N PRO A 140 1.30 -31.71 25.06
CA PRO A 140 2.39 -31.31 24.15
C PRO A 140 2.05 -31.48 22.67
N ALA A 141 1.24 -32.48 22.30
CA ALA A 141 0.94 -32.77 20.90
C ALA A 141 0.04 -31.68 20.29
N THR A 142 -0.97 -31.23 21.03
CA THR A 142 -1.83 -30.12 20.61
C THR A 142 -1.05 -28.81 20.44
N VAL A 143 -0.18 -28.49 21.40
CA VAL A 143 0.65 -27.25 21.32
C VAL A 143 1.62 -27.30 20.14
N GLN A 144 2.20 -28.47 19.83
CA GLN A 144 3.05 -28.63 18.65
C GLN A 144 2.30 -28.40 17.34
N GLU A 145 1.03 -28.80 17.24
CA GLU A 145 0.22 -28.54 16.05
C GLU A 145 -0.05 -27.04 15.90
N GLN A 146 -0.43 -26.36 16.98
CA GLN A 146 -0.61 -24.90 16.99
C GLN A 146 0.69 -24.15 16.60
N GLN A 147 1.86 -24.63 17.03
CA GLN A 147 3.16 -24.07 16.62
C GLN A 147 3.44 -24.25 15.12
N LYS A 148 3.02 -25.37 14.51
CA LYS A 148 3.14 -25.56 13.05
C LYS A 148 2.23 -24.60 12.30
N GLU A 149 1.00 -24.41 12.75
CA GLU A 149 0.08 -23.44 12.16
C GLU A 149 0.66 -22.02 12.22
N LEU A 150 1.15 -21.60 13.40
CA LEU A 150 1.81 -20.30 13.56
C LEU A 150 3.01 -20.12 12.63
N LYS A 151 3.77 -21.19 12.39
CA LYS A 151 4.91 -21.16 11.47
C LYS A 151 4.49 -20.88 10.02
N GLU A 152 3.37 -21.45 9.57
CA GLU A 152 2.84 -21.13 8.23
C GLU A 152 2.32 -19.68 8.17
N LEU A 153 1.63 -19.19 9.22
CA LEU A 153 1.20 -17.79 9.29
C LEU A 153 2.38 -16.81 9.25
N ARG A 154 3.48 -17.13 9.95
CA ARG A 154 4.72 -16.33 9.93
C ARG A 154 5.40 -16.32 8.55
N LYS A 155 5.29 -17.41 7.80
CA LYS A 155 5.78 -17.47 6.42
C LYS A 155 4.95 -16.56 5.52
N ASP A 156 3.64 -16.51 5.71
CA ASP A 156 2.77 -15.61 4.96
C ASP A 156 2.99 -14.14 5.33
N LEU A 157 3.23 -13.83 6.61
CA LEU A 157 3.72 -12.51 7.03
C LEU A 157 5.05 -12.14 6.35
N GLY A 158 5.96 -13.10 6.21
CA GLY A 158 7.21 -12.91 5.46
C GLY A 158 6.97 -12.54 3.99
N LYS A 159 5.98 -13.15 3.32
CA LYS A 159 5.60 -12.78 1.95
C LYS A 159 4.99 -11.38 1.89
N ALA A 160 4.10 -11.05 2.83
CA ALA A 160 3.49 -9.72 2.91
C ALA A 160 4.54 -8.61 3.10
N ARG A 161 5.62 -8.88 3.85
CA ARG A 161 6.77 -7.96 3.98
C ARG A 161 7.50 -7.73 2.66
N LEU A 162 7.71 -8.78 1.85
CA LEU A 162 8.31 -8.61 0.52
C LEU A 162 7.41 -7.78 -0.40
N SER A 163 6.10 -7.97 -0.34
CA SER A 163 5.14 -7.14 -1.08
C SER A 163 5.13 -5.68 -0.58
N LEU A 164 5.32 -5.44 0.72
CA LEU A 164 5.50 -4.10 1.27
C LEU A 164 6.78 -3.43 0.77
N GLU A 165 7.90 -4.15 0.69
CA GLU A 165 9.13 -3.63 0.06
C GLU A 165 8.89 -3.22 -1.39
N GLU A 166 8.08 -4.00 -2.13
CA GLU A 166 7.66 -3.62 -3.48
C GLU A 166 6.75 -2.37 -3.48
N CYS A 167 5.79 -2.25 -2.56
CA CYS A 167 5.01 -1.03 -2.37
C CYS A 167 5.91 0.18 -2.16
N CYS A 168 6.94 0.07 -1.30
CA CYS A 168 7.89 1.16 -1.04
C CYS A 168 8.63 1.57 -2.32
N ARG A 169 9.15 0.60 -3.09
CA ARG A 169 9.81 0.85 -4.38
C ARG A 169 8.87 1.55 -5.38
N MET A 170 7.61 1.11 -5.45
CA MET A 170 6.61 1.73 -6.32
C MET A 170 6.21 3.13 -5.86
N GLY A 171 6.13 3.34 -4.55
CA GLY A 171 5.87 4.64 -3.94
C GLY A 171 6.99 5.64 -4.21
N GLU A 172 8.26 5.22 -4.13
CA GLU A 172 9.40 6.03 -4.54
C GLU A 172 9.32 6.40 -6.02
N GLN A 173 9.03 5.43 -6.89
CA GLN A 173 8.88 5.67 -8.32
C GLN A 173 7.76 6.67 -8.61
N LEU A 174 6.57 6.47 -8.02
CA LEU A 174 5.44 7.37 -8.16
C LEU A 174 5.76 8.77 -7.62
N GLY A 175 6.50 8.84 -6.50
CA GLY A 175 6.93 10.10 -5.91
C GLY A 175 7.80 10.94 -6.83
N THR A 176 8.57 10.34 -7.73
CA THR A 176 9.33 11.11 -8.75
C THR A 176 8.44 11.79 -9.80
N LEU A 177 7.18 11.39 -9.92
CA LEU A 177 6.22 11.88 -10.90
C LEU A 177 5.20 12.84 -10.30
N CYS A 178 5.03 12.83 -8.97
CA CYS A 178 4.02 13.60 -8.26
C CYS A 178 4.56 14.91 -7.66
N GLY A 179 3.67 15.86 -7.41
CA GLY A 179 3.94 17.02 -6.56
C GLY A 179 3.82 16.72 -5.07
N GLU A 180 4.12 17.71 -4.22
CA GLU A 180 4.14 17.57 -2.76
C GLU A 180 2.85 16.99 -2.14
N PRO A 181 1.63 17.37 -2.57
CA PRO A 181 0.41 16.74 -2.04
C PRO A 181 0.35 15.24 -2.31
N GLY A 182 0.80 14.81 -3.49
CA GLY A 182 0.89 13.40 -3.85
C GLY A 182 1.94 12.66 -3.02
N LEU A 183 3.07 13.30 -2.72
CA LEU A 183 4.08 12.73 -1.83
C LEU A 183 3.55 12.47 -0.42
N MET A 184 2.75 13.39 0.13
CA MET A 184 2.10 13.18 1.44
C MET A 184 1.12 12.01 1.40
N GLU A 185 0.35 11.87 0.33
CA GLU A 185 -0.61 10.77 0.14
C GLU A 185 0.10 9.41 0.07
N ILE A 186 1.19 9.32 -0.71
CA ILE A 186 2.03 8.11 -0.81
C ILE A 186 2.64 7.75 0.55
N ARG A 187 3.22 8.72 1.25
CA ARG A 187 3.82 8.50 2.58
C ARG A 187 2.79 7.97 3.57
N LYS A 188 1.62 8.59 3.64
CA LYS A 188 0.54 8.15 4.51
C LYS A 188 0.11 6.71 4.20
N GLN A 189 -0.04 6.37 2.92
CA GLN A 189 -0.42 5.01 2.52
C GLN A 189 0.62 3.96 2.97
N LEU A 190 1.92 4.27 2.85
CA LEU A 190 3.00 3.38 3.30
C LEU A 190 3.07 3.30 4.83
N GLU A 191 2.91 4.43 5.54
CA GLU A 191 2.86 4.48 7.00
C GLU A 191 1.72 3.60 7.55
N ASP A 192 0.53 3.69 6.97
CA ASP A 192 -0.63 2.87 7.37
C ASP A 192 -0.33 1.36 7.20
N ILE A 193 0.34 0.96 6.11
CA ILE A 193 0.73 -0.44 5.88
C ILE A 193 1.82 -0.87 6.86
N HIS A 194 2.83 -0.03 7.10
CA HIS A 194 3.90 -0.31 8.07
C HIS A 194 3.34 -0.53 9.47
N HIS A 195 2.46 0.36 9.93
CA HIS A 195 1.81 0.21 11.24
C HIS A 195 1.05 -1.11 11.36
N LEU A 196 0.28 -1.49 10.34
CA LEU A 196 -0.44 -2.76 10.36
C LEU A 196 0.51 -3.97 10.32
N ALA A 197 1.60 -3.89 9.56
CA ALA A 197 2.59 -4.96 9.49
C ALA A 197 3.33 -5.17 10.82
N ASP A 198 3.62 -4.09 11.53
CA ASP A 198 4.21 -4.12 12.88
C ASP A 198 3.22 -4.70 13.89
N ASP A 199 1.96 -4.26 13.87
CA ASP A 199 0.89 -4.84 14.69
C ASP A 199 0.76 -6.37 14.51
N VAL A 200 0.75 -6.85 13.26
CA VAL A 200 0.65 -8.28 12.94
C VAL A 200 1.90 -9.03 13.44
N HIS A 201 3.07 -8.39 13.35
CA HIS A 201 4.31 -8.96 13.84
C HIS A 201 4.28 -9.15 15.36
N ASP A 202 3.84 -8.14 16.10
CA ASP A 202 3.75 -8.18 17.56
C ASP A 202 2.76 -9.25 18.02
N VAL A 203 1.57 -9.32 17.40
CA VAL A 203 0.58 -10.38 17.69
C VAL A 203 1.16 -11.78 17.41
N ALA A 204 1.88 -11.95 16.30
CA ALA A 204 2.52 -13.22 15.98
C ALA A 204 3.70 -13.55 16.92
N HIS A 205 4.33 -12.55 17.51
CA HIS A 205 5.39 -12.70 18.50
C HIS A 205 4.83 -13.14 19.85
N ASP A 206 3.82 -12.45 20.36
CA ASP A 206 3.15 -12.79 21.62
C ASP A 206 2.60 -14.22 21.58
N ARG A 207 1.96 -14.59 20.46
CA ARG A 207 1.43 -15.95 20.25
C ARG A 207 2.51 -17.04 20.29
N ASP A 208 3.71 -16.74 19.79
CA ASP A 208 4.84 -17.66 19.79
C ASP A 208 5.40 -17.86 21.20
N GLU A 209 5.51 -16.77 21.98
CA GLU A 209 5.89 -16.86 23.39
C GLU A 209 4.87 -17.66 24.21
N ASP A 210 3.58 -17.40 24.01
CA ASP A 210 2.49 -18.12 24.67
C ASP A 210 2.55 -19.63 24.40
N LEU A 211 2.69 -20.02 23.13
CA LEU A 211 2.79 -21.43 22.75
C LEU A 211 4.08 -22.07 23.27
N SER A 212 5.20 -21.36 23.25
CA SER A 212 6.47 -21.86 23.80
C SER A 212 6.38 -22.12 25.31
N ASN A 213 5.78 -21.19 26.05
CA ASN A 213 5.55 -21.34 27.49
C ASN A 213 4.57 -22.49 27.80
N ALA A 214 3.47 -22.58 27.04
CA ALA A 214 2.50 -23.66 27.19
C ALA A 214 3.12 -25.03 26.90
N PHE A 215 3.95 -25.14 25.87
CA PHE A 215 4.65 -26.39 25.53
C PHE A 215 5.54 -26.86 26.69
N GLN A 216 6.35 -25.96 27.27
CA GLN A 216 7.21 -26.29 28.41
C GLN A 216 6.40 -26.74 29.64
N HIS A 217 5.25 -26.11 29.91
CA HIS A 217 4.37 -26.53 31.00
C HIS A 217 3.74 -27.90 30.73
N ALA A 218 3.25 -28.13 29.50
CA ALA A 218 2.65 -29.39 29.11
C ALA A 218 3.66 -30.55 29.19
N GLU A 219 4.91 -30.37 28.74
CA GLU A 219 5.96 -31.38 28.86
C GLU A 219 6.27 -31.72 30.33
N ARG A 220 6.42 -30.71 31.19
CA ARG A 220 6.66 -30.93 32.63
C ARG A 220 5.51 -31.66 33.29
N PHE A 221 4.26 -31.28 32.97
CA PHE A 221 3.08 -31.93 33.50
C PHE A 221 3.03 -33.40 33.08
N GLN A 222 3.27 -33.70 31.80
CA GLN A 222 3.30 -35.07 31.29
C GLN A 222 4.38 -35.91 31.98
N HIS A 223 5.58 -35.38 32.16
CA HIS A 223 6.66 -36.07 32.88
C HIS A 223 6.31 -36.38 34.34
N LEU A 224 5.67 -35.44 35.04
CA LEU A 224 5.20 -35.65 36.41
C LEU A 224 4.10 -36.72 36.47
N LEU A 225 3.15 -36.66 35.54
CA LEU A 225 2.06 -37.62 35.43
C LEU A 225 2.59 -39.04 35.16
N ASP A 226 3.54 -39.18 34.24
CA ASP A 226 4.18 -40.47 33.93
C ASP A 226 4.95 -41.02 35.13
N SER A 227 5.64 -40.14 35.87
CA SER A 227 6.35 -40.50 37.10
C SER A 227 5.39 -41.02 38.17
N ILE A 228 4.24 -40.37 38.36
CA ILE A 228 3.20 -40.80 39.32
C ILE A 228 2.58 -42.11 38.86
N ASN A 229 2.23 -42.24 37.58
CA ASN A 229 1.63 -43.45 37.00
C ASN A 229 2.58 -44.65 37.07
N SER A 230 3.90 -44.44 37.03
CA SER A 230 4.87 -45.51 37.26
C SER A 230 5.07 -45.81 38.75
N TRP A 231 5.10 -44.79 39.60
CA TRP A 231 5.41 -44.94 41.03
C TRP A 231 4.24 -45.53 41.83
N LEU A 232 3.01 -45.09 41.55
CA LEU A 232 1.83 -45.44 42.34
C LEU A 232 1.52 -46.96 42.33
N PRO A 233 1.50 -47.66 41.17
CA PRO A 233 1.27 -49.11 41.16
C PRO A 233 2.39 -49.90 41.86
N LEU A 234 3.64 -49.44 41.76
CA LEU A 234 4.77 -50.07 42.44
C LEU A 234 4.66 -49.93 43.96
N SER A 235 4.26 -48.75 44.43
CA SER A 235 4.01 -48.45 45.84
C SER A 235 2.81 -49.25 46.39
N GLU A 236 1.71 -49.33 45.64
CA GLU A 236 0.54 -50.14 46.00
C GLU A 236 0.91 -51.62 46.10
N HIS A 237 1.59 -52.17 45.10
CA HIS A 237 2.05 -53.55 45.12
C HIS A 237 3.01 -53.84 46.28
N LYS A 238 3.93 -52.91 46.60
CA LYS A 238 4.82 -53.04 47.75
C LYS A 238 4.04 -53.11 49.05
N LEU A 239 3.01 -52.27 49.21
CA LEU A 239 2.16 -52.23 50.39
C LEU A 239 1.30 -53.51 50.54
N GLU A 240 0.70 -54.01 49.46
CA GLU A 240 -0.11 -55.23 49.46
C GLU A 240 0.70 -56.48 49.87
N ASN A 241 1.98 -56.53 49.50
CA ASN A 241 2.86 -57.66 49.81
C ASN A 241 3.54 -57.57 51.18
N MET A 242 3.29 -56.52 51.97
CA MET A 242 3.86 -56.42 53.30
C MET A 242 3.28 -57.47 54.24
N LYS A 243 4.17 -58.13 54.99
CA LYS A 243 3.80 -59.10 56.02
C LYS A 243 3.15 -58.39 57.22
N PRO A 244 2.32 -59.10 58.02
CA PRO A 244 1.78 -58.56 59.26
C PRO A 244 2.87 -57.96 60.16
N VAL A 245 2.51 -56.92 60.90
CA VAL A 245 3.42 -56.23 61.83
C VAL A 245 4.01 -57.24 62.81
N SER A 246 5.34 -57.33 62.83
CA SER A 246 6.04 -58.26 63.72
C SER A 246 6.08 -57.72 65.15
N SER A 247 5.87 -58.59 66.13
CA SER A 247 6.11 -58.28 67.55
C SER A 247 7.60 -58.33 67.93
N ASN A 248 8.48 -58.77 67.02
CA ASN A 248 9.93 -58.76 67.23
C ASN A 248 10.52 -57.37 66.90
N PRO A 249 11.21 -56.70 67.84
CA PRO A 249 11.79 -55.36 67.62
C PRO A 249 12.75 -55.25 66.43
N GLU A 250 13.53 -56.29 66.13
CA GLU A 250 14.49 -56.27 65.02
C GLU A 250 13.78 -56.38 63.67
N THR A 251 12.78 -57.26 63.58
CA THR A 251 11.94 -57.42 62.38
C THR A 251 11.07 -56.18 62.16
N LEU A 252 10.54 -55.59 63.23
CA LEU A 252 9.77 -54.36 63.17
C LEU A 252 10.62 -53.19 62.64
N ARG A 253 11.89 -53.08 63.08
CA ARG A 253 12.83 -52.09 62.52
C ARG A 253 13.09 -52.31 61.04
N SER A 254 13.22 -53.57 60.60
CA SER A 254 13.34 -53.89 59.17
C SER A 254 12.09 -53.47 58.39
N GLN A 255 10.90 -53.79 58.91
CA GLN A 255 9.61 -53.43 58.28
C GLN A 255 9.41 -51.90 58.18
N ILE A 256 9.88 -51.13 59.17
CA ILE A 256 9.85 -49.65 59.13
C ILE A 256 10.82 -49.10 58.07
N ASN A 257 12.02 -49.67 57.97
CA ASN A 257 12.97 -49.28 56.93
C ASN A 257 12.48 -49.66 55.51
N GLU A 258 11.73 -50.74 55.37
CA GLU A 258 11.10 -51.14 54.11
C GLU A 258 9.97 -50.19 53.68
N LEU A 259 9.38 -49.41 54.60
CA LEU A 259 8.33 -48.41 54.30
C LEU A 259 8.86 -47.02 53.95
N SER A 260 10.14 -46.76 54.20
CA SER A 260 10.82 -45.49 53.91
C SER A 260 11.30 -45.43 52.46
#